data_AF-A0A961VKP6-F1
#
_entry.id   AF-A0A961VKP6-F1
#
_cell.length_a   1.000
_cell.length_b   1.000
_cell.length_c   1.000
_cell.angle_alpha   90.00
_cell.angle_beta   90.00
_cell.angle_gamma   90.00
#
_symmetry.space_group_name_H-M   'P 1'
#
loop_
_entity.id
_entity.type
_entity.pdbx_description
1 polymer ?
#
loop_
_entity_poly.entity_id
_entity_poly.type
_entity_poly.pdbx_seq_one_letter_code
_entity_poly.pdbx_strand_id
1 'polypeptide(L)'
;MTTGTFTWSRLVPFAAGQALAIEIRRFVFSIRGTGAVTALTDGELRLALHIPPQMGIDDTALDFAFAYRGTETGNGVTILTRRKGRESRMEHDDVRMTLTPKSALRIERKAAGEKDIAFTIARAANDAVTIGDIAGFGQLDGATITIRAG
;
A
#
# COMPACT_ATOMS: atom_id res chain seq x y z
N MET A 1 -19.62 15.44 -13.51
CA MET A 1 -18.39 14.63 -13.69
C MET A 1 -18.76 13.20 -13.38
N THR A 2 -18.81 12.33 -14.38
CA THR A 2 -18.91 10.88 -14.15
C THR A 2 -17.61 10.44 -13.51
N THR A 3 -17.64 10.12 -12.22
CA THR A 3 -16.57 9.41 -11.54
C THR A 3 -16.40 8.07 -12.26
N GLY A 4 -15.41 7.98 -13.14
CA GLY A 4 -15.10 6.74 -13.82
C GLY A 4 -14.86 5.63 -12.79
N THR A 5 -15.30 4.41 -13.11
CA THR A 5 -15.05 3.24 -12.27
C THR A 5 -13.55 3.11 -12.00
N PHE A 6 -13.19 3.03 -10.71
CA PHE A 6 -11.82 2.81 -10.27
C PHE A 6 -11.32 1.44 -10.73
N THR A 7 -10.06 1.37 -11.18
CA THR A 7 -9.33 0.13 -11.39
C THR A 7 -7.88 0.30 -10.93
N TRP A 8 -7.27 -0.77 -10.40
CA TRP A 8 -5.87 -0.72 -9.97
C TRP A 8 -4.92 -0.45 -11.14
N SER A 9 -5.18 -1.04 -12.29
CA SER A 9 -4.45 -0.84 -13.55
C SER A 9 -4.33 0.63 -13.99
N ARG A 10 -5.27 1.49 -13.58
CA ARG A 10 -5.25 2.94 -13.87
C ARG A 10 -4.47 3.76 -12.84
N LEU A 11 -4.51 3.32 -11.58
CA LEU A 11 -3.82 4.01 -10.48
C LEU A 11 -2.33 3.71 -10.49
N VAL A 12 -1.97 2.45 -10.75
CA VAL A 12 -0.61 1.95 -10.65
C VAL A 12 0.02 1.91 -12.05
N PRO A 13 1.13 2.63 -12.29
CA PRO A 13 1.78 2.69 -13.59
C PRO A 13 2.77 1.52 -13.82
N PHE A 14 2.64 0.44 -13.06
CA PHE A 14 3.53 -0.73 -13.10
C PHE A 14 2.84 -1.91 -13.77
N ALA A 15 3.61 -2.84 -14.33
CA ALA A 15 3.13 -4.10 -14.85
C ALA A 15 3.31 -5.25 -13.85
N ALA A 16 2.50 -6.31 -13.96
CA ALA A 16 2.75 -7.55 -13.24
C ALA A 16 4.13 -8.13 -13.62
N GLY A 17 4.86 -8.64 -12.62
CA GLY A 17 6.24 -9.11 -12.77
C GLY A 17 7.30 -8.00 -12.80
N GLN A 18 6.90 -6.73 -12.79
CA GLN A 18 7.84 -5.62 -12.83
C GLN A 18 8.59 -5.47 -11.50
N ALA A 19 9.92 -5.31 -11.59
CA ALA A 19 10.76 -4.95 -10.45
C ALA A 19 10.49 -3.51 -10.00
N LEU A 20 10.59 -3.27 -8.70
CA LEU A 20 10.28 -2.00 -8.07
C LEU A 20 11.44 -1.52 -7.22
N ALA A 21 11.65 -0.21 -7.22
CA ALA A 21 12.45 0.49 -6.22
C ALA A 21 11.51 1.14 -5.20
N ILE A 22 11.82 0.98 -3.91
CA ILE A 22 11.02 1.57 -2.83
C ILE A 22 11.85 2.52 -1.98
N GLU A 23 11.20 3.60 -1.56
CA GLU A 23 11.72 4.53 -0.57
C GLU A 23 10.68 4.75 0.52
N ILE A 24 11.02 4.43 1.76
CA ILE A 24 10.17 4.68 2.93
C ILE A 24 10.75 5.88 3.66
N ARG A 25 9.97 6.96 3.76
CA ARG A 25 10.33 8.16 4.49
C ARG A 25 9.51 8.28 5.76
N ARG A 26 10.20 8.51 6.88
CA ARG A 26 9.57 8.82 8.16
C ARG A 26 10.40 9.89 8.87
N PHE A 27 9.84 11.09 9.03
CA PHE A 27 10.33 12.30 9.72
C PHE A 27 11.85 12.64 9.70
N VAL A 28 12.71 11.72 10.14
CA VAL A 28 14.17 11.90 10.32
C VAL A 28 15.03 10.91 9.54
N PHE A 29 14.45 9.91 8.87
CA PHE A 29 15.21 8.95 8.05
C PHE A 29 14.49 8.53 6.76
N SER A 30 15.29 8.07 5.81
CA SER A 30 14.84 7.40 4.58
C SER A 30 15.48 6.02 4.51
N ILE A 31 14.69 5.04 4.09
CA ILE A 31 15.06 3.63 3.96
C ILE A 31 14.78 3.25 2.52
N ARG A 32 15.69 2.52 1.90
CA ARG A 32 15.53 2.04 0.53
C ARG A 32 15.36 0.54 0.50
N GLY A 33 14.57 0.08 -0.45
CA GLY A 33 14.37 -1.34 -0.66
C GLY A 33 14.05 -1.63 -2.11
N THR A 34 13.68 -2.87 -2.33
CA THR A 34 13.29 -3.39 -3.64
C THR A 34 11.93 -4.04 -3.53
N GLY A 35 11.32 -4.39 -4.66
CA GLY A 35 10.10 -5.17 -4.65
C GLY A 35 9.71 -5.63 -6.03
N ALA A 36 8.51 -6.19 -6.13
CA ALA A 36 7.88 -6.52 -7.39
C ALA A 36 6.36 -6.42 -7.29
N VAL A 37 5.74 -6.15 -8.43
CA VAL A 37 4.29 -6.38 -8.59
C VAL A 37 4.08 -7.86 -8.84
N THR A 38 3.48 -8.58 -7.90
CA THR A 38 3.25 -10.02 -8.04
C THR A 38 1.93 -10.34 -8.73
N ALA A 39 0.97 -9.41 -8.71
CA ALA A 39 -0.26 -9.47 -9.50
C ALA A 39 -0.83 -8.07 -9.72
N LEU A 40 -1.39 -7.84 -10.92
CA LEU A 40 -2.15 -6.64 -11.24
C LEU A 40 -3.31 -7.00 -12.17
N THR A 41 -4.53 -6.75 -11.72
CA THR A 41 -5.76 -6.81 -12.51
C THR A 41 -6.56 -5.53 -12.27
N ASP A 42 -7.73 -5.37 -12.89
CA ASP A 42 -8.58 -4.20 -12.62
C ASP A 42 -9.09 -4.16 -11.17
N GLY A 43 -9.33 -5.34 -10.57
CA GLY A 43 -9.86 -5.47 -9.20
C GLY A 43 -8.82 -5.82 -8.15
N GLU A 44 -7.59 -6.18 -8.53
CA GLU A 44 -6.58 -6.67 -7.59
C GLU A 44 -5.19 -6.07 -7.83
N LEU A 45 -4.51 -5.72 -6.73
CA LEU A 45 -3.09 -5.36 -6.72
C LEU A 45 -2.37 -6.19 -5.65
N ARG A 46 -1.25 -6.81 -6.01
CA ARG A 46 -0.32 -7.43 -5.07
C ARG A 46 1.09 -6.91 -5.24
N LEU A 47 1.71 -6.51 -4.14
CA LEU A 47 3.06 -5.99 -4.06
C LEU A 47 3.86 -6.81 -3.05
N ALA A 48 5.02 -7.30 -3.46
CA ALA A 48 6.00 -7.91 -2.56
C ALA A 48 7.16 -6.93 -2.41
N LEU A 49 7.35 -6.38 -1.22
CA LEU A 49 8.40 -5.40 -0.93
C LEU A 49 9.42 -5.99 0.04
N HIS A 50 10.68 -5.66 -0.19
CA HIS A 50 11.82 -6.11 0.61
C HIS A 50 12.69 -4.93 1.01
N ILE A 51 12.87 -4.79 2.32
CA ILE A 51 13.67 -3.76 2.95
C ILE A 51 14.91 -4.43 3.57
N PRO A 52 16.10 -4.26 2.97
CA PRO A 52 17.32 -4.82 3.54
C PRO A 52 17.67 -4.13 4.88
N PRO A 53 18.50 -4.78 5.72
CA PRO A 53 18.96 -4.19 6.97
C PRO A 53 19.64 -2.85 6.76
N GLN A 54 19.15 -1.81 7.43
CA GLN A 54 19.76 -0.47 7.37
C GLN A 54 19.31 0.39 8.55
N MET A 55 20.19 1.27 9.04
CA MET A 55 19.84 2.31 10.03
C MET A 55 19.09 1.76 11.27
N GLY A 56 19.52 0.63 11.82
CA GLY A 56 18.88 0.02 13.00
C GLY A 56 17.55 -0.71 12.71
N ILE A 57 17.18 -0.85 11.45
CA ILE A 57 16.07 -1.67 10.99
C ILE A 57 16.61 -2.98 10.44
N ASP A 58 15.97 -4.06 10.85
CA ASP A 58 16.31 -5.41 10.42
C ASP A 58 15.74 -5.69 9.04
N ASP A 59 16.25 -6.75 8.42
CA ASP A 59 15.67 -7.31 7.20
C ASP A 59 14.15 -7.54 7.40
N THR A 60 13.37 -6.94 6.51
CA THR A 60 11.91 -6.93 6.59
C THR A 60 11.30 -7.13 5.20
N ALA A 61 10.43 -8.13 5.07
CA ALA A 61 9.56 -8.30 3.91
C ALA A 61 8.15 -7.83 4.25
N LEU A 62 7.54 -7.07 3.33
CA LEU A 62 6.17 -6.57 3.40
C LEU A 62 5.42 -7.02 2.15
N ASP A 63 4.44 -7.90 2.29
CA ASP A 63 3.52 -8.24 1.21
C ASP A 63 2.20 -7.50 1.41
N PHE A 64 1.78 -6.75 0.41
CA PHE A 64 0.48 -6.09 0.37
C PHE A 64 -0.41 -6.77 -0.68
N ALA A 65 -1.65 -7.10 -0.30
CA ALA A 65 -2.69 -7.53 -1.23
C ALA A 65 -3.94 -6.66 -1.04
N PHE A 66 -4.42 -6.10 -2.14
CA PHE A 66 -5.60 -5.25 -2.16
C PHE A 66 -6.63 -5.79 -3.15
N ALA A 67 -7.87 -5.96 -2.69
CA ALA A 67 -9.00 -6.40 -3.50
C ALA A 67 -10.08 -5.31 -3.50
N TYR A 68 -10.29 -4.67 -4.65
CA TYR A 68 -11.33 -3.68 -4.86
C TYR A 68 -12.61 -4.33 -5.38
N ARG A 69 -13.69 -4.23 -4.61
CA ARG A 69 -15.02 -4.80 -4.90
C ARG A 69 -16.10 -3.71 -5.02
N GLY A 70 -15.73 -2.44 -4.90
CA GLY A 70 -16.63 -1.29 -4.99
C GLY A 70 -16.38 -0.25 -3.90
N THR A 71 -17.20 0.80 -3.88
CA THR A 71 -17.05 1.92 -2.94
C THR A 71 -17.64 1.66 -1.55
N GLU A 72 -18.32 0.52 -1.38
CA GLU A 72 -18.87 0.12 -0.10
C GLU A 72 -17.84 -0.66 0.74
N THR A 73 -18.27 -1.08 1.92
CA THR A 73 -17.48 -1.98 2.76
C THR A 73 -17.52 -3.39 2.17
N GLY A 74 -16.42 -4.13 2.30
CA GLY A 74 -16.27 -5.45 1.67
C GLY A 74 -15.03 -5.55 0.79
N ASN A 75 -14.20 -4.51 0.73
CA ASN A 75 -12.89 -4.57 0.06
C ASN A 75 -11.90 -5.32 0.94
N GLY A 76 -10.94 -6.00 0.32
CA GLY A 76 -9.92 -6.79 1.01
C GLY A 76 -8.60 -6.06 1.12
N VAL A 77 -8.02 -6.05 2.31
CA VAL A 77 -6.63 -5.65 2.55
C VAL A 77 -5.96 -6.75 3.36
N THR A 78 -4.87 -7.29 2.84
CA THR A 78 -4.00 -8.20 3.58
C THR A 78 -2.59 -7.65 3.58
N ILE A 79 -1.97 -7.65 4.75
CA ILE A 79 -0.58 -7.28 4.93
C ILE A 79 0.13 -8.38 5.69
N LEU A 80 1.24 -8.84 5.13
CA LEU A 80 2.11 -9.80 5.75
C LEU A 80 3.47 -9.16 6.00
N THR A 81 3.86 -9.10 7.25
CA THR A 81 5.17 -8.60 7.66
C THR A 81 5.99 -9.76 8.15
N ARG A 82 7.19 -9.95 7.58
CA ARG A 82 8.17 -10.93 8.06
C ARG A 82 9.43 -10.21 8.50
N ARG A 83 9.86 -10.47 9.74
CA ARG A 83 11.06 -9.89 10.34
C ARG A 83 11.71 -10.90 11.27
N LYS A 84 13.00 -11.21 11.06
CA LYS A 84 13.80 -12.09 11.94
C LYS A 84 13.07 -13.39 12.38
N GLY A 85 12.51 -14.11 11.42
CA GLY A 85 11.79 -15.37 11.69
C GLY A 85 10.44 -15.22 12.40
N ARG A 86 9.97 -13.98 12.64
CA ARG A 86 8.60 -13.68 13.04
C ARG A 86 7.79 -13.27 11.82
N GLU A 87 6.57 -13.78 11.76
CA GLU A 87 5.57 -13.39 10.77
C GLU A 87 4.36 -12.82 11.51
N SER A 88 3.86 -11.68 11.04
CA SER A 88 2.61 -11.10 11.50
C SER A 88 1.71 -10.83 10.30
N ARG A 89 0.48 -11.32 10.36
CA ARG A 89 -0.54 -11.13 9.33
C ARG A 89 -1.64 -10.23 9.87
N MET A 90 -2.01 -9.25 9.06
CA MET A 90 -3.15 -8.37 9.28
C MET A 90 -4.08 -8.51 8.08
N GLU A 91 -5.36 -8.80 8.33
CA GLU A 91 -6.34 -9.08 7.29
C GLU A 91 -7.67 -8.40 7.62
N HIS A 92 -8.17 -7.64 6.65
CA HIS A 92 -9.40 -6.87 6.79
C HIS A 92 -10.23 -6.99 5.51
N ASP A 93 -11.41 -7.58 5.65
CA ASP A 93 -12.44 -7.60 4.60
C ASP A 93 -13.53 -6.54 4.83
N ASP A 94 -13.48 -5.84 5.97
CA ASP A 94 -14.40 -4.77 6.35
C ASP A 94 -13.89 -3.38 5.96
N VAL A 95 -13.10 -3.31 4.89
CA VAL A 95 -12.50 -2.06 4.40
C VAL A 95 -13.39 -1.41 3.33
N ARG A 96 -13.45 -0.08 3.39
CA ARG A 96 -13.99 0.78 2.34
C ARG A 96 -12.83 1.39 1.56
N MET A 97 -12.95 1.38 0.24
CA MET A 97 -12.03 2.06 -0.66
C MET A 97 -12.77 3.15 -1.44
N THR A 98 -12.41 4.42 -1.22
CA THR A 98 -13.09 5.58 -1.80
C THR A 98 -12.15 6.35 -2.71
N LEU A 99 -12.54 6.53 -3.97
CA LEU A 99 -11.79 7.38 -4.90
C LEU A 99 -11.99 8.85 -4.52
N THR A 100 -10.88 9.55 -4.31
CA THR A 100 -10.86 10.99 -4.01
C THR A 100 -10.75 11.82 -5.29
N PRO A 101 -11.13 13.11 -5.27
CA PRO A 101 -11.08 13.98 -6.46
C PRO A 101 -9.68 14.16 -7.08
N LYS A 102 -8.61 13.81 -6.36
CA LYS A 102 -7.21 13.93 -6.82
C LYS A 102 -6.66 12.61 -7.39
N SER A 103 -7.53 11.71 -7.84
CA SER A 103 -7.14 10.37 -8.33
C SER A 103 -6.37 9.54 -7.29
N ALA A 104 -6.60 9.79 -6.00
CA ALA A 104 -6.07 8.97 -4.93
C ALA A 104 -7.17 8.08 -4.35
N LEU A 105 -6.81 6.87 -3.95
CA LEU A 105 -7.70 5.92 -3.29
C LEU A 105 -7.50 6.02 -1.78
N ARG A 106 -8.54 6.45 -1.07
CA ARG A 106 -8.59 6.39 0.40
C ARG A 106 -9.02 5.00 0.81
N ILE A 107 -8.25 4.37 1.70
CA ILE A 107 -8.53 3.06 2.26
C ILE A 107 -8.75 3.24 3.76
N GLU A 108 -9.91 2.81 4.25
CA GLU A 108 -10.30 2.96 5.66
C GLU A 108 -11.18 1.80 6.12
N ARG A 109 -10.96 1.35 7.36
CA ARG A 109 -11.81 0.32 7.97
C ARG A 109 -13.18 0.90 8.36
N LYS A 110 -14.27 0.16 8.14
CA LYS A 110 -15.62 0.58 8.55
C LYS A 110 -15.91 0.15 10.00
N ALA A 111 -15.57 0.99 10.97
CA ALA A 111 -16.14 0.91 12.32
C ALA A 111 -16.43 2.33 12.84
N ALA A 112 -17.62 2.53 13.41
CA ALA A 112 -17.96 3.80 14.05
C ALA A 112 -17.13 3.94 15.34
N GLY A 113 -16.17 4.86 15.35
CA GLY A 113 -15.49 5.30 16.58
C GLY A 113 -13.99 4.97 16.71
N GLU A 114 -13.44 4.01 15.96
CA GLU A 114 -12.02 3.67 16.02
C GLU A 114 -11.34 3.73 14.64
N LYS A 115 -10.25 4.52 14.55
CA LYS A 115 -9.39 4.65 13.37
C LYS A 115 -8.34 3.52 13.39
N ASP A 116 -8.78 2.28 13.24
CA ASP A 116 -7.83 1.16 13.34
C ASP A 116 -6.91 1.07 12.13
N ILE A 117 -7.39 1.41 10.93
CA ILE A 117 -6.58 1.44 9.71
C ILE A 117 -7.05 2.57 8.81
N ALA A 118 -6.12 3.43 8.41
CA ALA A 118 -6.39 4.45 7.43
C ALA A 118 -5.12 4.81 6.66
N PHE A 119 -5.19 4.87 5.34
CA PHE A 119 -4.09 5.32 4.48
C PHE A 119 -4.59 5.69 3.09
N THR A 120 -3.75 6.35 2.32
CA THR A 120 -4.07 6.84 0.98
C THR A 120 -3.07 6.27 -0.02
N ILE A 121 -3.55 5.72 -1.13
CA ILE A 121 -2.71 5.33 -2.27
C ILE A 121 -2.96 6.32 -3.41
N ALA A 122 -1.89 6.96 -3.88
CA ALA A 122 -1.98 7.96 -4.93
C ALA A 122 -0.92 7.75 -6.00
N ARG A 123 -1.27 8.01 -7.25
CA ARG A 123 -0.27 8.22 -8.30
C ARG A 123 0.42 9.55 -8.05
N ALA A 124 1.75 9.53 -8.02
CA ALA A 124 2.59 10.70 -7.92
C ALA A 124 3.20 11.05 -9.27
N ALA A 125 3.84 12.22 -9.36
CA ALA A 125 4.59 12.61 -10.55
C ALA A 125 5.73 11.63 -10.85
N ASN A 126 6.16 11.57 -12.11
CA ASN A 126 7.24 10.69 -12.60
C ASN A 126 6.94 9.19 -12.41
N ASP A 127 5.71 8.78 -12.68
CA ASP A 127 5.26 7.38 -12.68
C ASP A 127 5.54 6.63 -11.36
N ALA A 128 5.46 7.36 -10.25
CA ALA A 128 5.56 6.79 -8.92
C ALA A 128 4.16 6.54 -8.31
N VAL A 129 4.08 5.63 -7.34
CA VAL A 129 2.92 5.46 -6.47
C VAL A 129 3.35 5.75 -5.03
N THR A 130 2.53 6.49 -4.30
CA THR A 130 2.75 6.75 -2.88
C THR A 130 1.66 6.10 -2.05
N ILE A 131 2.06 5.40 -0.99
CA ILE A 131 1.20 4.98 0.11
C ILE A 131 1.54 5.89 1.30
N GLY A 132 0.59 6.73 1.70
CA GLY A 132 0.79 7.76 2.71
C GLY A 132 -0.37 7.86 3.71
N ASP A 133 -0.24 8.78 4.66
CA ASP A 133 -1.18 8.95 5.79
C ASP A 133 -1.42 7.65 6.56
N ILE A 134 -0.38 6.81 6.63
CA ILE A 134 -0.44 5.47 7.21
C ILE A 134 -0.70 5.59 8.71
N ALA A 135 -1.84 5.07 9.14
CA ALA A 135 -2.23 4.92 10.53
C ALA A 135 -2.80 3.52 10.77
N GLY A 136 -2.43 2.90 11.88
CA GLY A 136 -2.87 1.54 12.21
C GLY A 136 -1.88 0.44 11.89
N PHE A 137 -0.67 0.79 11.46
CA PHE A 137 0.36 -0.12 10.97
C PHE A 137 1.63 -0.10 11.83
N GLY A 138 1.55 0.46 13.04
CA GLY A 138 2.59 0.41 14.06
C GLY A 138 3.89 1.10 13.61
N GLN A 139 4.86 0.31 13.12
CA GLN A 139 6.16 0.86 12.72
C GLN A 139 6.09 1.75 11.46
N LEU A 140 5.09 1.54 10.61
CA LEU A 140 4.83 2.36 9.43
C LEU A 140 3.95 3.57 9.74
N ASP A 141 3.49 3.75 10.99
CA ASP A 141 2.63 4.88 11.32
C ASP A 141 3.34 6.22 11.11
N GLY A 142 2.67 7.08 10.33
CA GLY A 142 3.19 8.37 9.87
C GLY A 142 4.28 8.27 8.80
N ALA A 143 4.55 7.08 8.24
CA ALA A 143 5.47 6.92 7.13
C ALA A 143 4.78 7.17 5.77
N THR A 144 5.60 7.52 4.77
CA THR A 144 5.21 7.52 3.36
C THR A 144 6.09 6.54 2.61
N ILE A 145 5.48 5.59 1.92
CA ILE A 145 6.15 4.64 1.03
C ILE A 145 6.00 5.18 -0.39
N THR A 146 7.12 5.47 -1.05
CA THR A 146 7.18 5.81 -2.47
C THR A 146 7.69 4.61 -3.24
N ILE A 147 6.96 4.22 -4.26
CA ILE A 147 7.24 3.05 -5.11
C ILE A 147 7.46 3.55 -6.53
N ARG A 148 8.48 3.05 -7.20
CA ARG A 148 8.83 3.36 -8.60
C ARG A 148 9.18 2.07 -9.33
N ALA A 149 9.14 2.12 -10.66
CA ALA A 149 9.83 1.14 -11.49
C ALA A 149 11.31 1.04 -11.04
N GLY A 150 11.78 -0.18 -10.80
CA GLY A 150 13.16 -0.49 -10.41
C GLY A 150 14.11 -0.62 -11.58
#